data_AF-E3MVI8-F1
#
_entry.id   AF-E3MVI8-F1
#
_cell.length_a   1.000
_cell.length_b   1.000
_cell.length_c   1.000
_cell.angle_alpha   90.00
_cell.angle_beta   90.00
_cell.angle_gamma   90.00
#
_symmetry.space_group_name_H-M   'P 1'
#
loop_
_entity.id
_entity.type
_entity.pdbx_description
1 polymer ?
#
loop_
_entity_poly.entity_id
_entity_poly.type
_entity_poly.pdbx_seq_one_letter_code
_entity_poly.pdbx_strand_id
1 'polypeptide(L)'
;MEGLNMSLECTRESRSNGTCYGLAVCGFCYDFAETRQVSKEYEQFNLVVIGLMLPFIGCLGLIGNALSAFTYSRREMISSLNV
;
A
#
# COMPACT_ATOMS: atom_id res chain seq x y z
N MET A 1 -23.83 -17.23 -28.50
CA MET A 1 -22.85 -16.64 -27.57
C MET A 1 -22.57 -17.69 -26.52
N GLU A 2 -21.52 -18.47 -26.78
CA GLU A 2 -21.18 -19.70 -26.07
C GLU A 2 -20.63 -19.40 -24.67
N GLY A 3 -20.87 -20.35 -23.76
CA GLY A 3 -20.73 -20.22 -22.32
C GLY A 3 -19.36 -19.75 -21.85
N LEU A 4 -19.39 -18.79 -20.93
CA LEU A 4 -18.29 -18.39 -20.06
C LEU A 4 -17.92 -19.56 -19.12
N ASN A 5 -17.16 -20.53 -19.64
CA ASN A 5 -16.34 -21.42 -18.81
C ASN A 5 -15.15 -20.59 -18.31
N MET A 6 -15.39 -19.78 -17.28
CA MET A 6 -14.39 -18.86 -16.71
C MET A 6 -13.46 -19.59 -15.74
N SER A 7 -12.70 -20.54 -16.28
CA SER A 7 -11.56 -21.18 -15.64
C SER A 7 -10.57 -21.68 -16.70
N LEU A 8 -10.34 -20.88 -17.74
CA LEU A 8 -9.25 -21.10 -18.68
C LEU A 8 -7.96 -20.59 -18.03
N GLU A 9 -7.30 -21.45 -17.25
CA GLU A 9 -6.00 -21.15 -16.66
C GLU A 9 -4.99 -20.78 -17.77
N CYS A 10 -4.18 -19.75 -17.52
CA CYS A 10 -3.12 -19.35 -18.43
C CYS A 10 -2.01 -20.39 -18.43
N THR A 11 -1.44 -20.67 -19.60
CA THR A 11 -0.23 -21.48 -19.68
C THR A 11 0.94 -20.78 -18.97
N ARG A 12 1.82 -21.57 -18.35
CA ARG A 12 2.98 -21.09 -17.58
C ARG A 12 3.87 -20.12 -18.37
N GLU A 13 3.99 -20.33 -19.68
CA GLU A 13 4.77 -19.50 -20.61
C GLU A 13 4.14 -18.11 -20.86
N SER A 14 2.82 -18.06 -20.98
CA SER A 14 2.07 -16.81 -21.11
C SER A 14 2.21 -15.96 -19.84
N ARG A 15 2.13 -16.62 -18.68
CA ARG A 15 2.27 -15.97 -17.35
C ARG A 15 3.67 -15.37 -17.15
N SER A 16 4.74 -16.05 -17.55
CA SER A 16 6.10 -15.52 -17.42
C SER A 16 6.37 -14.32 -18.34
N ASN A 17 5.73 -14.29 -19.51
CA ASN A 17 5.84 -13.18 -20.46
C ASN A 17 4.96 -11.97 -20.08
N GLY A 18 4.22 -12.03 -18.97
CA GLY A 18 3.38 -10.93 -18.47
C GLY A 18 2.09 -10.68 -19.26
N THR A 19 1.74 -11.58 -20.19
CA THR A 19 0.55 -11.44 -21.05
C THR A 19 -0.23 -12.75 -21.11
N CYS A 20 -1.53 -12.72 -20.84
CA CYS A 20 -2.40 -13.88 -21.03
C CYS A 20 -3.54 -13.56 -21.98
N TYR A 21 -3.72 -14.36 -23.03
CA TYR A 21 -4.69 -14.11 -24.10
C TYR A 21 -4.60 -12.69 -24.68
N GLY A 22 -3.39 -12.12 -24.77
CA GLY A 22 -3.15 -10.76 -25.28
C GLY A 22 -3.49 -9.63 -24.30
N LEU A 23 -3.87 -9.95 -23.07
CA LEU A 23 -4.16 -8.99 -22.00
C LEU A 23 -3.02 -8.96 -20.97
N ALA A 24 -2.75 -7.80 -20.39
CA ALA A 24 -1.77 -7.67 -19.31
C ALA A 24 -2.19 -8.51 -18.11
N VAL A 25 -1.27 -9.34 -17.62
CA VAL A 25 -1.51 -10.21 -16.48
C VAL A 25 -1.73 -9.35 -15.23
N CYS A 26 -2.91 -9.47 -14.63
CA CYS A 26 -3.18 -8.82 -13.34
C CYS A 26 -2.32 -9.48 -12.26
N GLY A 27 -1.33 -8.75 -11.74
CA GLY A 27 -0.42 -9.25 -10.69
C GLY A 27 -1.14 -9.67 -9.40
N PHE A 28 -2.37 -9.20 -9.19
CA PHE A 28 -3.22 -9.61 -8.08
C PHE A 28 -3.96 -10.93 -8.34
N CYS A 29 -4.35 -11.20 -9.60
CA CYS A 29 -5.09 -12.41 -9.98
C CYS A 29 -4.17 -13.60 -10.30
N TYR A 30 -2.96 -13.31 -10.82
CA TYR A 30 -1.94 -14.32 -11.12
C TYR A 30 -0.83 -14.30 -10.11
N ASP A 31 -1.18 -14.01 -8.87
CA ASP A 31 -0.42 -14.22 -7.66
C ASP A 31 1.08 -13.91 -7.80
N PHE A 32 1.50 -12.86 -7.12
CA PHE A 32 2.89 -12.60 -6.77
C PHE A 32 3.66 -13.85 -6.28
N ALA A 33 3.00 -14.95 -5.91
CA ALA A 33 3.56 -16.25 -5.57
C ALA A 33 4.47 -16.93 -6.61
N GLU A 34 4.30 -16.76 -7.92
CA GLU A 34 5.04 -17.63 -8.88
C GLU A 34 6.30 -17.01 -9.50
N THR A 35 6.37 -15.67 -9.63
CA THR A 35 7.56 -15.00 -10.19
C THR A 35 8.44 -14.33 -9.13
N ARG A 36 7.92 -14.17 -7.90
CA ARG A 36 8.68 -13.67 -6.76
C ARG A 36 8.31 -14.50 -5.54
N GLN A 37 9.08 -15.56 -5.28
CA GLN A 37 9.03 -16.22 -3.98
C GLN A 37 9.52 -15.25 -2.91
N VAL A 38 8.65 -14.34 -2.48
CA VAL A 38 8.89 -13.48 -1.33
C VAL A 38 8.74 -14.38 -0.12
N SER A 39 9.77 -14.47 0.71
CA SER A 39 9.71 -15.27 1.94
C SER A 39 8.50 -14.81 2.77
N LYS A 40 7.75 -15.74 3.36
CA LYS A 40 6.60 -15.43 4.24
C LYS A 40 6.97 -14.44 5.36
N GLU A 41 8.21 -14.51 5.82
CA GLU A 41 8.79 -13.57 6.79
C GLU A 41 8.79 -12.13 6.29
N TYR A 42 9.08 -11.93 5.00
CA TYR A 42 9.12 -10.60 4.38
C TYR A 42 7.71 -10.03 4.21
N GLU A 43 6.74 -10.86 3.82
CA GLU A 43 5.34 -10.45 3.73
C GLU A 43 4.80 -10.02 5.09
N GLN A 44 5.07 -10.81 6.13
CA GLN A 44 4.67 -10.50 7.50
C GLN A 44 5.33 -9.21 8.01
N PHE A 45 6.63 -9.03 7.75
CA PHE A 45 7.33 -7.79 8.11
C PHE A 45 6.71 -6.57 7.42
N ASN A 46 6.42 -6.67 6.13
CA ASN A 46 5.88 -5.56 5.36
C ASN A 46 4.46 -5.19 5.82
N LEU A 47 3.64 -6.19 6.17
CA LEU A 47 2.32 -5.98 6.77
C LEU A 47 2.40 -5.24 8.11
N VAL A 48 3.37 -5.59 8.97
CA VAL A 48 3.56 -4.89 10.25
C VAL A 48 4.03 -3.45 10.03
N VAL A 49 4.96 -3.23 9.11
CA VAL A 49 5.48 -1.88 8.82
C VAL A 49 4.37 -0.99 8.24
N ILE A 50 3.66 -1.48 7.23
CA ILE A 50 2.63 -0.70 6.53
C ILE A 50 1.36 -0.58 7.36
N GLY A 51 0.96 -1.64 8.06
CA GLY A 51 -0.29 -1.67 8.82
C GLY A 51 -0.19 -1.04 10.22
N LEU A 52 1.00 -0.99 10.83
CA LEU A 52 1.14 -0.56 12.22
C LEU A 52 2.14 0.59 12.39
N MET A 53 3.36 0.46 11.88
CA MET A 53 4.39 1.49 12.08
C MET A 53 4.08 2.80 11.35
N LEU A 54 3.74 2.73 10.07
CA LEU A 54 3.44 3.94 9.27
C LEU A 54 2.22 4.71 9.81
N PRO A 55 1.07 4.07 10.13
CA PRO A 55 -0.06 4.76 10.72
C PRO A 55 0.26 5.36 12.08
N PHE A 56 1.04 4.66 12.92
CA PHE A 56 1.43 5.17 14.23
C PHE A 56 2.26 6.45 14.13
N ILE A 57 3.26 6.49 13.24
CA ILE A 57 4.05 7.69 12.97
C ILE A 57 3.15 8.81 12.43
N GLY A 58 2.21 8.48 11.54
CA GLY A 58 1.23 9.43 11.04
C GLY A 58 0.36 10.04 12.13
N CYS A 59 -0.16 9.22 13.06
CA CYS A 59 -0.94 9.68 14.21
C CYS A 59 -0.15 10.61 15.12
N LEU A 60 1.11 10.27 15.45
CA LEU A 60 1.97 11.14 16.24
C LEU A 60 2.25 12.47 15.53
N GLY A 61 2.47 12.45 14.22
CA GLY A 61 2.62 13.65 13.41
C GLY A 61 1.37 14.54 13.43
N LEU A 62 0.18 13.95 13.27
CA LEU A 62 -1.09 14.69 13.36
C LEU A 62 -1.30 15.31 14.75
N ILE A 63 -1.04 14.55 15.82
CA ILE A 63 -1.14 15.05 17.19
C ILE A 63 -0.16 16.19 17.42
N GLY A 64 1.11 16.04 17.01
CA GLY A 64 2.12 17.09 17.13
C GLY A 64 1.75 18.37 16.39
N ASN A 65 1.25 18.24 15.16
CA ASN A 65 0.77 19.39 14.37
C ASN A 65 -0.45 20.05 15.01
N ALA A 66 -1.41 19.26 15.52
CA ALA A 66 -2.59 19.77 16.20
C ALA A 66 -2.21 20.54 17.49
N LEU A 67 -1.29 19.99 18.29
CA LEU A 67 -0.79 20.65 19.49
C LEU A 67 -0.01 21.92 19.16
N SER A 68 0.78 21.91 18.08
CA SER A 68 1.49 23.11 17.59
C SER A 68 0.49 24.18 17.17
N ALA A 69 -0.50 23.84 16.35
CA ALA A 69 -1.55 24.78 15.95
C ALA A 69 -2.34 25.32 17.16
N PHE A 70 -2.66 24.45 18.13
CA PHE A 70 -3.35 24.85 19.35
C PHE A 70 -2.53 25.82 20.22
N THR A 71 -1.24 25.54 20.37
CA THR A 71 -0.33 26.40 21.15
C THR A 71 -0.12 27.75 20.48
N TYR A 72 0.07 27.81 19.15
CA TYR A 72 0.19 29.07 18.42
C TYR A 72 -1.11 29.88 18.36
N SER A 73 -2.28 29.24 18.48
CA SER A 73 -3.58 29.92 18.57
C SER A 73 -3.78 30.67 19.91
N ARG A 74 -2.98 30.37 20.94
CA ARG A 74 -3.08 31.04 22.24
C ARG A 74 -2.55 32.48 22.14
N ARG A 75 -3.35 33.43 22.63
CA ARG A 75 -3.03 34.86 22.71
C ARG A 75 -1.70 35.16 23.42
N GLU A 76 -1.33 34.35 24.40
CA GLU A 76 -0.09 34.46 25.20
C GLU A 76 1.19 34.20 24.38
N MET A 77 1.09 33.53 23.22
CA MET A 77 2.22 33.22 22.34
C MET A 77 2.20 34.02 21.03
N ILE A 78 1.36 35.07 20.95
CA ILE A 78 1.40 36.03 19.85
C ILE A 78 2.68 36.87 20.01
N SER A 79 3.77 36.37 19.44
CA SER A 79 5.03 37.10 19.27
C SER A 79 5.04 37.77 17.90
N SER A 80 5.75 38.89 17.77
CA SER A 80 5.83 39.69 16.52
C SER A 80 6.42 38.94 15.30
N LEU A 81 6.92 37.72 15.50
CA LEU A 81 7.37 36.80 14.44
C LEU A 81 6.26 35.87 13.89
N ASN A 82 5.07 35.84 14.50
CA ASN A 82 3.90 35.05 14.08
C ASN A 82 2.74 35.95 13.60
N VAL A 83 3.08 37.07 12.93
CA VAL A 83 2.14 37.92 12.17
C VAL A 83 2.02 37.38 10.74
#